data_AF-A0A0D5CN90-F1
#
_entry.id   AF-A0A0D5CN90-F1
#
_cell.length_a   1.000
_cell.length_b   1.000
_cell.length_c   1.000
_cell.angle_alpha   90.00
_cell.angle_beta   90.00
_cell.angle_gamma   90.00
#
_symmetry.space_group_name_H-M   'P 1'
#
loop_
_entity.id
_entity.type
_entity.pdbx_description
1 polymer ?
#
loop_
_entity_poly.entity_id
_entity_poly.type
_entity_poly.pdbx_seq_one_letter_code
_entity_poly.pdbx_strand_id
1 'polypeptide(L)'
;MVFLSYLFVLPVTLLVAEVALLTGATTLAGVSAVITFGLGLITVPIAAVAQGYHRAPDALSPTTAVVWHLTSQLWDVGDRIALEQRRCRLRSCMQRSDQPFALPRRAVFVFTADPADAHVRGNVTRSRARYLYRLDISDTYGQVFQRGIAVAIAGNVHATVSARRTLTATDVPTP
;
A
#
# COMPACT_ATOMS: atom_id res chain seq x y z
N MET A 1 -60.45 28.14 30.48
CA MET A 1 -59.47 28.86 29.65
C MET A 1 -58.06 28.30 29.82
N VAL A 2 -57.45 28.35 31.01
CA VAL A 2 -56.05 27.91 31.25
C VAL A 2 -55.78 26.44 30.87
N PHE A 3 -56.64 25.51 31.28
CA PHE A 3 -56.48 24.08 30.97
C PHE A 3 -56.58 23.76 29.47
N LEU A 4 -57.45 24.47 28.74
CA LEU A 4 -57.62 24.30 27.30
C LEU A 4 -56.40 24.81 26.53
N SER A 5 -55.82 25.94 26.95
CA SER A 5 -54.58 26.47 26.36
C SER A 5 -53.40 25.52 26.55
N TYR A 6 -53.26 24.85 27.71
CA TYR A 6 -52.22 23.84 27.91
C TYR A 6 -52.40 22.61 27.00
N LEU A 7 -53.65 22.22 26.72
CA LEU A 7 -54.00 21.08 25.88
C LEU A 7 -53.59 21.27 24.42
N PHE A 8 -53.48 22.51 23.94
CA PHE A 8 -52.99 22.84 22.59
C PHE A 8 -51.53 23.27 22.56
N VAL A 9 -51.06 24.04 23.55
CA VAL A 9 -49.68 24.55 23.56
C VAL A 9 -48.67 23.41 23.75
N LEU A 10 -48.95 22.47 24.64
CA LEU A 10 -48.02 21.37 24.95
C LEU A 10 -47.75 20.45 23.74
N PRO A 11 -48.75 19.91 23.02
CA PRO A 11 -48.49 19.08 21.83
C PRO A 11 -47.83 19.88 20.69
N VAL A 12 -48.17 21.16 20.52
CA VAL A 12 -47.52 22.02 19.53
C VAL A 12 -46.05 22.23 19.85
N THR A 13 -45.70 22.52 21.11
CA THR A 13 -44.31 22.66 21.53
C THR A 13 -43.51 21.37 21.37
N LEU A 14 -44.13 20.21 21.64
CA LEU A 14 -43.50 18.91 21.51
C LEU A 14 -43.25 18.55 20.05
N LEU A 15 -44.22 18.84 19.17
CA LEU A 15 -44.07 18.69 17.73
C LEU A 15 -42.95 19.58 17.17
N VAL A 16 -42.88 20.86 17.58
CA VAL A 16 -41.82 21.78 17.16
C VAL A 16 -40.45 21.28 17.64
N ALA A 17 -40.36 20.78 18.87
CA ALA A 17 -39.12 20.23 19.41
C ALA A 17 -38.66 18.97 18.66
N GLU A 18 -39.58 18.05 18.34
CA GLU A 18 -39.25 16.86 17.54
C GLU A 18 -38.78 17.23 16.13
N VAL A 19 -39.48 18.14 15.44
CA VAL A 19 -39.09 18.59 14.10
C VAL A 19 -37.72 19.28 14.14
N ALA A 20 -37.46 20.12 15.14
CA ALA A 20 -36.16 20.78 15.32
C ALA A 20 -35.04 19.77 15.59
N LEU A 21 -35.28 18.76 16.45
CA LEU A 21 -34.31 17.69 16.73
C LEU A 21 -34.03 16.84 15.50
N LEU A 22 -35.06 16.48 14.72
CA LEU A 22 -34.92 15.69 13.50
C LEU A 22 -34.10 16.47 12.45
N THR A 23 -34.38 17.76 12.30
CA THR A 23 -33.64 18.66 11.38
C THR A 23 -32.18 18.83 11.83
N GLY A 24 -31.93 19.01 13.14
CA GLY A 24 -30.59 19.08 13.70
C GLY A 24 -29.80 17.78 13.51
N ALA A 25 -30.43 16.63 13.74
CA ALA A 25 -29.80 15.32 13.57
C ALA A 25 -29.47 15.04 12.09
N THR A 26 -30.39 15.32 11.18
CA THR A 26 -30.18 15.11 9.73
C THR A 26 -29.12 16.03 9.15
N THR A 27 -29.09 17.30 9.57
CA THR A 27 -28.04 18.25 9.14
C THR A 27 -26.67 17.85 9.67
N LEU A 28 -26.56 17.47 10.94
CA LEU A 28 -25.30 16.98 11.52
C LEU A 28 -24.84 15.69 10.82
N ALA A 29 -25.75 14.75 10.58
CA ALA A 29 -25.46 13.52 9.85
C ALA A 29 -24.95 13.84 8.42
N GLY A 30 -25.63 14.73 7.69
CA GLY A 30 -25.22 15.15 6.36
C GLY A 30 -23.83 15.80 6.34
N VAL A 31 -23.56 16.75 7.24
CA VAL A 31 -22.25 17.40 7.35
C VAL A 31 -21.16 16.37 7.72
N SER A 32 -21.43 15.49 8.68
CA SER A 32 -20.48 14.44 9.07
C SER A 32 -20.18 13.46 7.93
N ALA A 33 -21.20 13.12 7.13
CA ALA A 33 -21.04 12.26 5.96
C ALA A 33 -20.17 12.95 4.90
N VAL A 34 -20.40 14.24 4.63
CA VAL A 34 -19.59 15.04 3.68
C VAL A 34 -18.14 15.14 4.15
N ILE A 35 -17.90 15.43 5.43
CA ILE A 35 -16.55 15.52 6.00
C ILE A 35 -15.85 14.17 5.93
N THR A 36 -16.53 13.09 6.34
CA THR A 36 -15.96 11.73 6.34
C THR A 36 -15.65 11.28 4.91
N PHE A 37 -16.54 11.55 3.97
CA PHE A 37 -16.33 11.26 2.55
C PHE A 37 -15.17 12.07 1.98
N GLY A 38 -15.11 13.38 2.26
CA GLY A 38 -14.03 14.26 1.84
C GLY A 38 -12.67 13.83 2.41
N LEU A 39 -12.59 13.53 3.70
CA LEU A 39 -11.40 12.97 4.34
C LEU A 39 -11.00 11.64 3.68
N GLY A 40 -11.98 10.76 3.45
CA GLY A 40 -11.77 9.49 2.77
C GLY A 40 -11.13 9.65 1.39
N LEU A 41 -11.63 10.58 0.57
CA LEU A 41 -11.09 10.87 -0.77
C LEU A 41 -9.65 11.41 -0.73
N ILE A 42 -9.29 12.16 0.31
CA ILE A 42 -7.98 12.81 0.43
C ILE A 42 -6.94 11.88 1.10
N THR A 43 -7.36 10.89 1.91
CA THR A 43 -6.44 9.99 2.61
C THR A 43 -5.52 9.20 1.66
N VAL A 44 -6.08 8.62 0.59
CA VAL A 44 -5.34 7.80 -0.39
C VAL A 44 -4.25 8.62 -1.13
N PRO A 45 -4.53 9.81 -1.70
CA PRO A 45 -3.50 10.60 -2.35
C PRO A 45 -2.46 11.14 -1.35
N ILE A 46 -2.85 11.52 -0.12
CA ILE A 46 -1.87 11.90 0.91
C ILE A 46 -0.93 10.74 1.23
N ALA A 47 -1.46 9.53 1.42
CA ALA A 47 -0.65 8.34 1.66
C ALA A 47 0.27 8.03 0.46
N ALA A 48 -0.19 8.23 -0.77
CA ALA A 48 0.62 8.09 -1.97
C ALA A 48 1.80 9.08 -1.99
N VAL A 49 1.57 10.34 -1.63
CA VAL A 49 2.64 11.36 -1.60
C VAL A 49 3.62 11.09 -0.47
N ALA A 50 3.12 10.78 0.73
CA ALA A 50 3.95 10.58 1.91
C ALA A 50 4.73 9.25 1.91
N GLN A 51 4.13 8.19 1.36
CA GLN A 51 4.64 6.81 1.46
C GLN A 51 4.73 6.08 0.11
N GLY A 52 4.46 6.76 -1.01
CA GLY A 52 4.58 6.17 -2.34
C GLY A 52 6.02 6.12 -2.84
N TYR A 53 6.18 5.46 -3.98
CA TYR A 53 7.46 5.34 -4.65
C TYR A 53 7.69 6.55 -5.55
N HIS A 54 8.88 7.14 -5.46
CA HIS A 54 9.33 8.20 -6.36
C HIS A 54 10.19 7.63 -7.47
N ARG A 55 10.24 8.31 -8.62
CA ARG A 55 11.05 7.87 -9.76
C ARG A 55 12.54 7.99 -9.43
N ALA A 56 13.29 6.91 -9.62
CA ALA A 56 14.71 6.84 -9.30
C ALA A 56 15.41 5.97 -10.36
N PRO A 57 15.72 6.54 -11.55
CA PRO A 57 16.28 5.76 -12.66
C PRO A 57 17.64 5.13 -12.30
N ASP A 58 18.41 5.79 -11.45
CA ASP A 58 19.77 5.37 -11.08
C ASP A 58 19.81 4.48 -9.83
N ALA A 59 18.65 4.16 -9.23
CA ALA A 59 18.58 3.33 -8.02
C ALA A 59 19.13 1.91 -8.22
N LEU A 60 19.19 1.46 -9.47
CA LEU A 60 19.74 0.17 -9.87
C LEU A 60 20.76 0.42 -10.99
N SER A 61 21.98 0.78 -10.61
CA SER A 61 23.07 0.82 -11.58
C SER A 61 23.49 -0.60 -11.95
N PRO A 62 23.46 -0.99 -13.25
CA PRO A 62 23.76 -2.35 -13.71
C PRO A 62 25.19 -2.80 -13.37
N THR A 63 26.08 -1.87 -13.05
CA THR A 63 27.48 -2.13 -12.72
C THR A 63 27.72 -2.65 -11.30
N THR A 64 26.73 -2.57 -10.40
CA THR A 64 26.95 -2.92 -8.97
C THR A 64 25.69 -3.31 -8.18
N ALA A 65 24.51 -3.36 -8.79
CA ALA A 65 23.26 -3.53 -8.05
C ALA A 65 23.02 -4.99 -7.65
N VAL A 66 23.72 -5.40 -6.59
CA VAL A 66 23.31 -6.55 -5.81
C VAL A 66 22.05 -6.17 -5.05
N VAL A 67 20.97 -6.90 -5.30
CA VAL A 67 19.68 -6.66 -4.66
C VAL A 67 19.17 -7.90 -3.94
N TRP A 68 18.17 -7.68 -3.10
CA TRP A 68 17.49 -8.73 -2.38
C TRP A 68 16.08 -8.91 -2.90
N HIS A 69 15.65 -10.17 -3.08
CA HIS A 69 14.32 -10.49 -3.56
C HIS A 69 13.70 -11.62 -2.75
N LEU A 70 12.43 -11.47 -2.38
CA LEU A 70 11.67 -12.47 -1.65
C LEU A 70 10.70 -13.22 -2.56
N THR A 71 10.73 -14.55 -2.49
CA THR A 71 9.80 -15.40 -3.22
C THR A 71 9.51 -16.70 -2.46
N SER A 72 8.44 -17.40 -2.87
CA SER A 72 8.16 -18.77 -2.44
C SER A 72 8.81 -19.81 -3.37
N GLN A 73 9.29 -19.39 -4.54
CA GLN A 73 9.89 -20.28 -5.51
C GLN A 73 11.31 -20.66 -5.08
N LEU A 74 11.64 -21.94 -5.25
CA LEU A 74 12.99 -22.43 -5.03
C LEU A 74 13.82 -22.17 -6.29
N TRP A 75 14.96 -21.53 -6.10
CA TRP A 75 16.02 -21.34 -7.09
C TRP A 75 17.33 -21.77 -6.46
N ASP A 76 18.26 -22.19 -7.30
CA ASP A 76 19.61 -22.56 -6.89
C ASP A 76 20.60 -21.42 -7.20
N VAL A 77 21.71 -21.43 -6.47
CA VAL A 77 22.76 -20.42 -6.64
C VAL A 77 23.43 -20.65 -8.00
N GLY A 78 23.56 -19.58 -8.79
CA GLY A 78 24.01 -19.61 -10.17
C GLY A 78 22.89 -19.61 -11.21
N ASP A 79 21.64 -19.82 -10.80
CA ASP A 79 20.50 -19.79 -11.71
C ASP A 79 20.32 -18.39 -12.32
N ARG A 80 20.11 -18.36 -13.65
CA ARG A 80 19.66 -17.16 -14.35
C ARG A 80 18.14 -17.11 -14.32
N ILE A 81 17.61 -16.06 -13.71
CA ILE A 81 16.18 -15.88 -13.52
C ILE A 81 15.67 -14.65 -14.28
N ALA A 82 14.44 -14.77 -14.78
CA ALA A 82 13.69 -13.67 -15.37
C ALA A 82 12.45 -13.39 -14.51
N LEU A 83 12.44 -12.25 -13.83
CA LEU A 83 11.30 -11.77 -13.05
C LEU A 83 10.42 -10.95 -13.98
N GLU A 84 9.29 -11.52 -14.37
CA GLU A 84 8.32 -10.86 -15.25
C GLU A 84 7.30 -10.05 -14.47
N GLN A 85 7.15 -8.76 -14.80
CA GLN A 85 6.14 -7.88 -14.21
C GLN A 85 4.72 -8.45 -14.32
N ARG A 86 4.41 -9.15 -15.42
CA ARG A 86 3.10 -9.74 -15.68
C ARG A 86 2.76 -10.87 -14.69
N ARG A 87 3.78 -11.59 -14.20
CA ARG A 87 3.60 -12.65 -13.18
C ARG A 87 3.51 -12.09 -11.77
N CYS A 88 3.90 -10.83 -11.55
CA CYS A 88 3.68 -10.14 -10.29
C CYS A 88 2.18 -10.00 -10.01
N ARG A 89 1.81 -10.14 -8.73
CA ARG A 89 0.41 -10.13 -8.30
C ARG A 89 -0.20 -8.74 -8.40
N LEU A 90 -1.52 -8.70 -8.54
CA LEU A 90 -2.32 -7.47 -8.43
C LEU A 90 -2.20 -6.78 -7.06
N ARG A 91 -1.88 -7.53 -5.98
CA ARG A 91 -1.62 -6.94 -4.66
C ARG A 91 -0.20 -6.39 -4.51
N SER A 92 0.72 -6.78 -5.38
CA SER A 92 2.06 -6.22 -5.48
C SER A 92 2.02 -5.07 -6.48
N CYS A 93 1.19 -4.08 -6.19
CA CYS A 93 1.14 -2.85 -6.98
C CYS A 93 1.90 -1.75 -6.27
N MET A 94 2.67 -1.01 -7.05
CA MET A 94 3.37 0.18 -6.63
C MET A 94 2.43 1.38 -6.76
N GLN A 95 2.31 2.15 -5.68
CA GLN A 95 1.67 3.46 -5.68
C GLN A 95 2.74 4.54 -5.87
N ARG A 96 2.48 5.45 -6.81
CA ARG A 96 3.42 6.49 -7.22
C ARG A 96 3.20 7.76 -6.41
N SER A 97 4.28 8.33 -5.86
CA SER A 97 4.18 9.62 -5.18
C SER A 97 4.01 10.79 -6.15
N ASP A 98 4.54 10.66 -7.37
CA ASP A 98 4.42 11.67 -8.43
C ASP A 98 3.06 11.66 -9.14
N GLN A 99 2.27 10.59 -8.97
CA GLN A 99 0.94 10.44 -9.55
C GLN A 99 -0.03 9.83 -8.53
N PRO A 100 -0.44 10.60 -7.51
CA PRO A 100 -1.19 10.07 -6.38
C PRO A 100 -2.61 9.58 -6.73
N PHE A 101 -3.16 10.06 -7.86
CA PHE A 101 -4.47 9.65 -8.39
C PHE A 101 -4.40 8.55 -9.46
N ALA A 102 -3.19 8.13 -9.87
CA ALA A 102 -3.06 7.08 -10.88
C ALA A 102 -3.36 5.71 -10.27
N LEU A 103 -3.91 4.82 -11.10
CA LEU A 103 -4.12 3.43 -10.72
C LEU A 103 -2.78 2.76 -10.34
N PRO A 104 -2.73 1.98 -9.25
CA PRO A 104 -1.54 1.24 -8.87
C PRO A 104 -1.06 0.31 -9.99
N ARG A 105 0.25 0.27 -10.24
CA ARG A 105 0.85 -0.53 -11.31
C ARG A 105 1.58 -1.73 -10.74
N ARG A 106 1.48 -2.89 -11.39
CA ARG A 106 2.29 -4.07 -11.02
C ARG A 106 3.77 -3.73 -11.15
N ALA A 107 4.59 -4.24 -10.26
CA ALA A 107 6.04 -4.05 -10.31
C ALA A 107 6.76 -5.27 -9.77
N VAL A 108 7.99 -5.48 -10.22
CA VAL A 108 8.94 -6.38 -9.58
C VAL A 108 9.55 -5.63 -8.40
N PHE A 109 9.42 -6.20 -7.20
CA PHE A 109 9.96 -5.61 -5.97
C PHE A 109 11.30 -6.25 -5.62
N VAL A 110 12.29 -5.41 -5.39
CA VAL A 110 13.62 -5.78 -4.90
C VAL A 110 14.04 -4.80 -3.80
N PHE A 111 15.07 -5.15 -3.03
CA PHE A 111 15.62 -4.30 -1.98
C PHE A 111 17.10 -4.05 -2.22
N THR A 112 17.57 -2.83 -2.02
CA THR A 112 19.00 -2.47 -2.20
C THR A 112 19.88 -2.87 -1.01
N ALA A 113 19.26 -3.25 0.11
CA ALA A 113 19.92 -3.74 1.31
C ALA A 113 19.17 -4.97 1.85
N ASP A 114 19.81 -5.74 2.74
CA ASP A 114 19.18 -6.89 3.39
C ASP A 114 17.91 -6.40 4.13
N PRO A 115 16.70 -6.83 3.71
CA PRO A 115 15.48 -6.25 4.20
C PRO A 115 15.20 -6.68 5.64
N ALA A 116 15.03 -5.71 6.55
CA ALA A 116 14.50 -5.98 7.88
C ALA A 116 13.06 -6.54 7.82
N ASP A 117 12.64 -7.29 8.83
CA ASP A 117 11.36 -8.02 8.88
C ASP A 117 10.13 -7.14 8.60
N ALA A 118 10.18 -5.87 9.01
CA ALA A 118 9.13 -4.89 8.72
C ALA A 118 8.90 -4.69 7.21
N HIS A 119 9.97 -4.68 6.42
CA HIS A 119 9.91 -4.54 4.96
C HIS A 119 9.39 -5.82 4.28
N VAL A 120 9.68 -6.99 4.87
CA VAL A 120 9.16 -8.29 4.41
C VAL A 120 7.65 -8.36 4.62
N ARG A 121 7.16 -8.00 5.82
CA ARG A 121 5.74 -8.01 6.18
C ARG A 121 4.88 -7.08 5.32
N GLY A 122 5.41 -5.90 4.98
CA GLY A 122 4.69 -4.90 4.19
C GLY A 122 4.51 -5.25 2.71
N ASN A 123 5.39 -6.09 2.14
CA ASN A 123 5.43 -6.32 0.68
C ASN A 123 5.09 -7.76 0.26
N VAL A 124 5.20 -8.74 1.17
CA VAL A 124 4.92 -10.15 0.88
C VAL A 124 4.01 -10.77 1.93
N THR A 125 2.95 -11.44 1.49
CA THR A 125 2.08 -12.22 2.40
C THR A 125 2.90 -13.33 3.08
N ARG A 126 2.90 -13.38 4.43
CA ARG A 126 3.69 -14.30 5.28
C ARG A 126 3.76 -15.75 4.79
N SER A 127 2.66 -16.31 4.28
CA SER A 127 2.62 -17.71 3.82
C SER A 127 3.49 -18.00 2.58
N ARG A 128 4.06 -16.97 1.94
CA ARG A 128 4.79 -17.09 0.67
C ARG A 128 6.17 -16.41 0.62
N ALA A 129 6.63 -15.82 1.70
CA ALA A 129 8.03 -15.40 1.83
C ALA A 129 8.83 -16.57 2.43
N ARG A 130 9.27 -17.52 1.59
CA ARG A 130 10.03 -18.70 2.05
C ARG A 130 11.53 -18.54 1.86
N TYR A 131 11.92 -17.81 0.82
CA TYR A 131 13.32 -17.66 0.45
C TYR A 131 13.61 -16.18 0.19
N LEU A 132 14.73 -15.74 0.73
CA LEU A 132 15.34 -14.44 0.47
C LEU A 132 16.58 -14.69 -0.38
N TYR A 133 16.59 -14.14 -1.59
CA TYR A 133 17.70 -14.28 -2.52
C TYR A 133 18.47 -12.98 -2.62
N ARG A 134 19.80 -13.12 -2.65
CA ARG A 134 20.70 -12.10 -3.16
C ARG A 134 20.83 -12.32 -4.66
N LEU A 135 20.55 -11.28 -5.44
CA LEU A 135 20.49 -11.32 -6.89
C LEU A 135 21.47 -10.29 -7.46
N ASP A 136 22.24 -10.73 -8.44
CA ASP A 136 23.09 -9.85 -9.23
C ASP A 136 22.33 -9.51 -10.51
N ILE A 137 21.84 -8.27 -10.58
CA ILE A 137 21.03 -7.82 -11.72
C ILE A 137 21.93 -7.69 -12.94
N SER A 138 21.50 -8.32 -14.03
CA SER A 138 22.13 -8.19 -15.34
C SER A 138 21.45 -7.09 -16.15
N ASP A 139 20.11 -7.11 -16.21
CA ASP A 139 19.32 -6.13 -16.95
C ASP A 139 18.01 -5.79 -16.23
N THR A 140 17.61 -4.52 -16.36
CA THR A 140 16.27 -4.06 -15.97
C THR A 140 15.58 -3.42 -17.17
N TYR A 141 14.37 -3.88 -17.46
CA TYR A 141 13.54 -3.34 -18.53
C TYR A 141 12.37 -2.58 -17.90
N GLY A 142 12.31 -1.26 -18.08
CA GLY A 142 11.20 -0.43 -17.61
C GLY A 142 11.63 0.68 -16.67
N GLN A 143 10.64 1.36 -16.07
CA GLN A 143 10.90 2.48 -15.16
C GLN A 143 11.19 1.97 -13.74
N VAL A 144 12.20 2.56 -13.10
CA VAL A 144 12.62 2.24 -11.74
C VAL A 144 12.13 3.31 -10.77
N PHE A 145 11.59 2.84 -9.64
CA PHE A 145 11.07 3.69 -8.58
C PHE A 145 11.57 3.21 -7.22
N GLN A 146 11.76 4.12 -6.29
CA GLN A 146 12.35 3.84 -4.99
C GLN A 146 11.51 4.39 -3.84
N ARG A 147 11.61 3.70 -2.70
CA ARG A 147 11.12 4.13 -1.38
C ARG A 147 12.02 3.55 -0.30
N GLY A 148 12.91 4.38 0.25
CA GLY A 148 13.95 3.90 1.16
C GLY A 148 14.82 2.84 0.48
N ILE A 149 14.93 1.66 1.08
CA ILE A 149 15.66 0.52 0.51
C ILE A 149 14.83 -0.31 -0.49
N ALA A 150 13.50 -0.11 -0.54
CA ALA A 150 12.63 -0.86 -1.43
C ALA A 150 12.61 -0.22 -2.81
N VAL A 151 12.78 -1.03 -3.85
CA VAL A 151 12.77 -0.61 -5.24
C VAL A 151 11.70 -1.40 -5.99
N ALA A 152 10.91 -0.67 -6.77
CA ALA A 152 9.84 -1.20 -7.61
C ALA A 152 10.19 -0.93 -9.08
N ILE A 153 10.26 -1.99 -9.87
CA ILE A 153 10.60 -1.93 -11.30
C ILE A 153 9.33 -2.21 -12.08
N ALA A 154 8.87 -1.22 -12.84
CA ALA A 154 7.67 -1.32 -13.67
C ALA A 154 7.97 -2.00 -15.02
N GLY A 155 8.53 -3.21 -14.95
CA GLY A 155 8.83 -4.07 -16.08
C GLY A 155 9.66 -5.28 -15.65
N ASN A 156 10.39 -5.91 -16.58
CA ASN A 156 11.04 -7.20 -16.34
C ASN A 156 12.46 -7.03 -15.80
N VAL A 157 12.93 -8.00 -15.02
CA VAL A 157 14.28 -8.02 -14.46
C VAL A 157 14.95 -9.33 -14.79
N HIS A 158 16.17 -9.27 -15.30
CA HIS A 158 17.04 -10.41 -15.48
C HIS A 158 18.16 -10.35 -14.46
N ALA A 159 18.33 -11.44 -13.72
CA ALA A 159 19.33 -11.50 -12.66
C ALA A 159 19.89 -12.91 -12.52
N THR A 160 21.05 -13.01 -11.88
CA THR A 160 21.64 -14.28 -11.47
C THR A 160 21.54 -14.41 -9.96
N VAL A 161 21.17 -15.60 -9.47
CA VAL A 161 21.10 -15.86 -8.03
C VAL A 161 22.51 -16.00 -7.48
N SER A 162 22.93 -15.10 -6.59
CA SER A 162 24.26 -15.12 -5.97
C SER A 162 24.26 -15.73 -4.58
N ALA A 163 23.16 -15.61 -3.83
CA ALA A 163 22.98 -16.33 -2.57
C ALA A 163 21.51 -16.61 -2.28
N ARG A 164 21.24 -17.64 -1.48
CA ARG A 164 19.92 -18.00 -0.97
C ARG A 164 19.95 -18.09 0.55
N ARG A 165 18.98 -17.46 1.20
CA ARG A 165 18.66 -17.63 2.62
C ARG A 165 17.23 -18.18 2.74
N THR A 166 17.07 -19.30 3.43
CA THR A 166 15.74 -19.83 3.77
C THR A 166 15.23 -19.08 4.99
N LEU A 167 14.01 -18.56 4.92
CA LEU A 167 13.37 -17.87 6.02
C LEU A 167 12.65 -18.90 6.90
N THR A 168 13.00 -18.98 8.17
CA THR A 168 12.31 -19.84 9.14
C THR A 168 11.20 -19.05 9.85
N ALA A 169 10.24 -19.75 10.46
CA ALA A 169 9.13 -19.11 11.17
C ALA A 169 9.58 -18.21 12.34
N THR A 170 10.80 -18.43 12.85
CA THR A 170 11.48 -17.63 13.88
C THR A 170 12.10 -16.33 13.37
N ASP A 171 12.43 -16.26 12.07
CA ASP A 171 12.97 -15.04 11.42
C ASP A 171 11.86 -14.06 11.01
N VAL A 172 10.60 -14.36 11.34
CA VAL A 172 9.44 -13.51 11.07
C VAL A 172 8.67 -13.34 12.38
N PRO A 173 8.92 -12.29 13.17
CA PRO A 173 8.29 -12.14 14.47
C PRO A 173 6.75 -12.10 14.32
N THR A 174 6.08 -12.88 15.15
CA THR A 174 4.64 -12.84 15.44
C THR A 174 4.22 -11.44 15.94
N PRO A 175 2.94 -11.07 15.78
CA PRO A 175 2.45 -9.74 16.17
C PRO A 175 2.66 -9.43 17.64
#